data_AF-A0A167HAV5-F1
#
_entry.id   AF-A0A167HAV5-F1
#
_cell.length_a   1.000
_cell.length_b   1.000
_cell.length_c   1.000
_cell.angle_alpha   90.00
_cell.angle_beta   90.00
_cell.angle_gamma   90.00
#
_symmetry.space_group_name_H-M   'P 1'
#
loop_
_entity.id
_entity.type
_entity.pdbx_description
1 polymer ?
#
loop_
_entity_poly.entity_id
_entity_poly.type
_entity_poly.pdbx_seq_one_letter_code
_entity_poly.pdbx_strand_id
1 'polypeptide(L)'
;MIGRNGLPSAIPSDEIAGAMDYVAYLPANLLKAHNNELVIKLSSHHNLIGFEQLIQRIIISDYASPQNIVLRNYLPSFIPLGILLIGLVYTLPLVLTGTVSQYNLLLPLLTTVVMAQLVTELLRGLIAYNYPVHEFRVLSIFALGSLSGVCLLVYLAHAFLNKGRKRLVLSALCLTLAAVYQSNSIEQSTIFAIQISAFICLVLAVYATFYKRQSALAHAVALFIFSMLIAFMPGKFLDVYFYYFVSLLLLYFLVQHAIAYRNEKVQRLSEQSRADRLQRALDDYSEARQPTKIMLNHSGKVEWFSADQICFCKGARDYVEVNIADAQSILHSESLSTMEEKLPALFLRVHRSYLVNTHYVQSLEKSTSGGGILTLTTGAEIPVSRRIMPKVRKVLI
;
A
#
# COMPACT_ATOMS: atom_id res chain seq x y z
N MET A 1 -46.48 -10.44 -44.93
CA MET A 1 -45.75 -9.80 -43.82
C MET A 1 -44.66 -10.76 -43.37
N ILE A 2 -43.39 -10.36 -43.37
CA ILE A 2 -42.24 -11.25 -43.10
C ILE A 2 -42.01 -11.43 -41.59
N GLY A 3 -42.36 -10.43 -40.78
CA GLY A 3 -42.24 -10.48 -39.33
C GLY A 3 -42.83 -9.23 -38.68
N ARG A 4 -42.91 -9.24 -37.34
CA ARG A 4 -43.36 -8.13 -36.50
C ARG A 4 -42.54 -8.08 -35.22
N ASN A 5 -42.05 -6.90 -34.88
CA ASN A 5 -41.32 -6.63 -33.65
C ASN A 5 -41.90 -5.37 -32.99
N GLY A 6 -42.73 -5.55 -31.96
CA GLY A 6 -43.51 -4.45 -31.39
C GLY A 6 -44.68 -3.99 -32.28
N LEU A 7 -45.11 -2.74 -32.10
CA LEU A 7 -46.20 -2.11 -32.87
C LEU A 7 -45.80 -0.66 -33.19
N PRO A 8 -45.35 -0.37 -34.42
CA PRO A 8 -44.99 0.98 -34.78
C PRO A 8 -46.23 1.85 -34.96
N SER A 9 -46.23 3.02 -34.34
CA SER A 9 -47.31 4.01 -34.44
C SER A 9 -46.75 5.39 -34.77
N ALA A 10 -47.59 6.29 -35.26
CA ALA A 10 -47.26 7.70 -35.38
C ALA A 10 -47.54 8.47 -34.07
N ILE A 11 -48.31 7.86 -33.16
CA ILE A 11 -48.68 8.41 -31.87
C ILE A 11 -47.84 7.72 -30.79
N PRO A 12 -47.08 8.46 -29.95
CA PRO A 12 -46.21 7.88 -28.92
C PRO A 12 -46.91 6.91 -27.97
N SER A 13 -48.15 7.20 -27.54
CA SER A 13 -48.92 6.36 -26.61
C SER A 13 -49.31 4.99 -27.16
N ASP A 14 -49.38 4.89 -28.49
CA ASP A 14 -49.87 3.70 -29.19
C ASP A 14 -48.71 2.84 -29.71
N GLU A 15 -47.48 3.32 -29.58
CA GLU A 15 -46.28 2.55 -29.90
C GLU A 15 -46.04 1.48 -28.83
N ILE A 16 -45.82 0.24 -29.28
CA ILE A 16 -45.33 -0.84 -28.43
C ILE A 16 -43.89 -1.12 -28.82
N ALA A 17 -42.95 -0.85 -27.91
CA ALA A 17 -41.53 -1.07 -28.16
C ALA A 17 -41.22 -2.55 -28.40
N GLY A 18 -40.49 -2.83 -29.50
CA GLY A 18 -39.99 -4.15 -29.84
C GLY A 18 -38.64 -4.46 -29.20
N ALA A 19 -38.21 -5.72 -29.34
CA ALA A 19 -36.87 -6.19 -28.97
C ALA A 19 -35.79 -5.43 -29.76
N MET A 20 -34.64 -5.15 -29.15
CA MET A 20 -33.53 -4.46 -29.81
C MET A 20 -32.98 -5.25 -31.01
N ASP A 21 -32.75 -6.55 -30.80
CA ASP A 21 -32.27 -7.47 -31.85
C ASP A 21 -33.44 -8.40 -32.24
N TYR A 22 -33.83 -8.37 -33.52
CA TYR A 22 -34.95 -9.13 -34.06
C TYR A 22 -34.54 -9.94 -35.29
N VAL A 23 -34.99 -11.19 -35.35
CA VAL A 23 -34.79 -12.09 -36.47
C VAL A 23 -36.16 -12.57 -36.95
N ALA A 24 -36.38 -12.49 -38.26
CA ALA A 24 -37.55 -13.03 -38.92
C ALA A 24 -37.13 -14.10 -39.94
N TYR A 25 -37.94 -15.14 -40.06
CA TYR A 25 -37.76 -16.12 -41.12
C TYR A 25 -38.14 -15.49 -42.46
N LEU A 26 -37.31 -15.68 -43.48
CA LEU A 26 -37.53 -15.16 -44.83
C LEU A 26 -38.00 -16.31 -45.74
N PRO A 27 -39.29 -16.40 -46.06
CA PRO A 27 -39.83 -17.49 -46.88
C PRO A 27 -39.24 -17.47 -48.30
N ALA A 28 -38.74 -18.63 -48.76
CA ALA A 28 -38.13 -18.75 -50.09
C ALA A 28 -39.09 -18.39 -51.24
N ASN A 29 -40.39 -18.58 -51.06
CA ASN A 29 -41.41 -18.24 -52.06
C ASN A 29 -41.61 -16.71 -52.25
N LEU A 30 -41.13 -15.88 -51.32
CA LEU A 30 -41.14 -14.42 -51.45
C LEU A 30 -39.88 -13.88 -52.14
N LEU A 31 -38.86 -14.72 -52.32
CA LEU A 31 -37.58 -14.33 -52.90
C LEU A 31 -37.59 -14.53 -54.42
N LYS A 32 -37.23 -13.46 -55.12
CA LYS A 32 -36.92 -13.47 -56.55
C LYS A 32 -35.40 -13.55 -56.74
N ALA A 33 -34.97 -14.06 -57.89
CA ALA A 33 -33.53 -14.11 -58.23
C ALA A 33 -32.88 -12.72 -58.18
N HIS A 34 -33.61 -11.69 -58.63
CA HIS A 34 -33.18 -10.29 -58.64
C HIS A 34 -34.31 -9.36 -58.20
N ASN A 35 -33.97 -8.15 -57.74
CA ASN A 35 -34.91 -7.06 -57.40
C ASN A 35 -35.92 -7.42 -56.29
N ASN A 36 -35.41 -7.86 -55.14
CA ASN A 36 -36.22 -8.01 -53.93
C ASN A 36 -36.35 -6.65 -53.21
N GLU A 37 -37.56 -6.33 -52.74
CA GLU A 37 -37.84 -5.12 -51.99
C GLU A 37 -38.24 -5.46 -50.54
N LEU A 38 -37.64 -4.77 -49.58
CA LEU A 38 -37.97 -4.90 -48.17
C LEU A 38 -38.58 -3.59 -47.67
N VAL A 39 -39.88 -3.62 -47.37
CA VAL A 39 -40.60 -2.49 -46.77
C VAL A 39 -40.64 -2.67 -45.26
N ILE A 40 -40.11 -1.70 -44.51
CA ILE A 40 -40.08 -1.71 -43.04
C ILE A 40 -40.84 -0.51 -42.52
N LYS A 41 -41.80 -0.74 -41.63
CA LYS A 41 -42.49 0.31 -40.88
C LYS A 41 -41.90 0.40 -39.48
N LEU A 42 -41.44 1.58 -39.08
CA LEU A 42 -40.68 1.82 -37.86
C LEU A 42 -41.21 3.06 -37.14
N SER A 43 -41.09 3.06 -35.82
CA SER A 43 -41.23 4.23 -34.94
C SER A 43 -40.22 4.10 -33.81
N SER A 44 -39.93 5.20 -33.13
CA SER A 44 -38.96 5.24 -32.02
C SER A 44 -39.32 6.33 -31.01
N HIS A 45 -40.59 6.39 -30.59
CA HIS A 45 -41.05 7.45 -29.70
C HIS A 45 -40.53 7.31 -28.27
N HIS A 46 -40.09 6.11 -27.88
CA HIS A 46 -39.47 5.85 -26.58
C HIS A 46 -37.94 6.03 -26.57
N ASN A 47 -37.39 6.75 -27.56
CA ASN A 47 -35.98 7.10 -27.63
C ASN A 47 -35.69 8.35 -26.76
N LEU A 48 -34.84 8.21 -25.74
CA LEU A 48 -34.53 9.28 -24.78
C LEU A 48 -33.44 10.22 -25.31
N ILE A 49 -32.54 9.70 -26.15
CA ILE A 49 -31.28 10.37 -26.53
C ILE A 49 -31.37 10.96 -27.95
N GLY A 50 -32.35 10.53 -28.75
CA GLY A 50 -32.58 11.03 -30.09
C GLY A 50 -31.55 10.53 -31.11
N PHE A 51 -31.14 9.26 -31.03
CA PHE A 51 -30.22 8.67 -32.02
C PHE A 51 -30.70 8.89 -33.47
N GLU A 52 -29.84 9.48 -34.32
CA GLU A 52 -30.16 9.73 -35.73
C GLU A 52 -30.26 8.45 -36.57
N GLN A 53 -29.56 7.37 -36.16
CA GLN A 53 -29.63 6.06 -36.81
C GLN A 53 -30.46 5.07 -35.98
N LEU A 54 -31.65 4.77 -36.48
CA LEU A 54 -32.59 3.82 -35.86
C LEU A 54 -32.25 2.35 -36.12
N ILE A 55 -31.59 2.07 -37.25
CA ILE A 55 -31.16 0.72 -37.62
C ILE A 55 -29.66 0.73 -37.85
N GLN A 56 -28.94 0.04 -36.98
CA GLN A 56 -27.48 -0.11 -37.09
C GLN A 56 -27.08 -1.12 -38.16
N ARG A 57 -27.85 -2.21 -38.32
CA ARG A 57 -27.49 -3.29 -39.25
C ARG A 57 -28.70 -4.14 -39.65
N ILE A 58 -28.76 -4.50 -40.93
CA ILE A 58 -29.69 -5.50 -41.47
C ILE A 58 -28.85 -6.56 -42.18
N ILE A 59 -29.10 -7.83 -41.88
CA ILE A 59 -28.32 -8.97 -42.42
C ILE A 59 -29.29 -10.08 -42.79
N ILE A 60 -29.03 -10.75 -43.91
CA ILE A 60 -29.65 -12.03 -44.26
C ILE A 60 -28.63 -13.13 -43.93
N SER A 61 -29.04 -14.08 -43.10
CA SER A 61 -28.19 -15.15 -42.56
C SER A 61 -29.05 -16.36 -42.22
N ASP A 62 -28.40 -17.48 -41.89
CA ASP A 62 -29.05 -18.66 -41.33
C ASP A 62 -29.93 -18.29 -40.13
N TYR A 63 -31.11 -18.92 -40.06
CA TYR A 63 -32.09 -18.65 -39.02
C TYR A 63 -31.58 -19.18 -37.67
N ALA A 64 -31.29 -18.26 -36.75
CA ALA A 64 -30.88 -18.55 -35.38
C ALA A 64 -31.44 -17.51 -34.41
N SER A 65 -31.43 -17.84 -33.12
CA SER A 65 -31.78 -16.87 -32.07
C SER A 65 -30.82 -15.66 -32.15
N PRO A 66 -31.35 -14.41 -32.13
CA PRO A 66 -30.52 -13.21 -32.12
C PRO A 66 -29.49 -13.23 -30.99
N GLN A 67 -29.89 -13.70 -29.82
CA GLN A 67 -29.04 -13.77 -28.62
C GLN A 67 -27.87 -14.72 -28.84
N ASN A 68 -28.06 -15.86 -29.52
CA ASN A 68 -26.98 -16.81 -29.80
C ASN A 68 -25.94 -16.21 -30.76
N ILE A 69 -26.38 -15.47 -31.77
CA ILE A 69 -25.47 -14.78 -32.72
C ILE A 69 -24.63 -13.75 -31.98
N VAL A 70 -25.28 -12.93 -31.14
CA VAL A 70 -24.60 -11.90 -30.33
C VAL A 70 -23.65 -12.57 -29.33
N LEU A 71 -24.13 -13.54 -28.55
CA LEU A 71 -23.37 -14.22 -27.50
C LEU A 71 -22.11 -14.92 -28.05
N ARG A 72 -22.16 -15.51 -29.25
CA ARG A 72 -20.96 -16.11 -29.87
C ARG A 72 -19.82 -15.13 -30.07
N ASN A 73 -20.12 -13.86 -30.36
CA ASN A 73 -19.10 -12.82 -30.48
C ASN A 73 -18.56 -12.37 -29.12
N TYR A 74 -19.38 -12.44 -28.07
CA TYR A 74 -19.01 -12.03 -26.70
C TYR A 74 -18.48 -13.16 -25.81
N LEU A 75 -18.65 -14.43 -26.20
CA LEU A 75 -18.15 -15.60 -25.46
C LEU A 75 -16.66 -15.48 -25.11
N PRO A 76 -15.79 -15.03 -26.02
CA PRO A 76 -14.38 -14.83 -25.70
C PRO A 76 -14.17 -13.81 -24.55
N SER A 77 -15.06 -12.82 -24.37
CA SER A 77 -15.00 -11.78 -23.34
C SER A 77 -15.26 -12.29 -21.91
N PHE A 78 -15.62 -13.56 -21.72
CA PHE A 78 -15.63 -14.17 -20.38
C PHE A 78 -14.21 -14.42 -19.83
N ILE A 79 -13.20 -14.53 -20.71
CA ILE A 79 -11.79 -14.65 -20.31
C ILE A 79 -11.33 -13.40 -19.53
N PRO A 80 -11.44 -12.17 -20.07
CA PRO A 80 -11.07 -10.98 -19.33
C PRO A 80 -11.92 -10.79 -18.07
N LEU A 81 -13.20 -11.19 -18.07
CA LEU A 81 -14.03 -11.18 -16.86
C LEU A 81 -13.41 -12.05 -15.74
N GLY A 82 -12.98 -13.27 -16.07
CA GLY A 82 -12.32 -14.18 -15.12
C GLY A 82 -11.00 -13.61 -14.59
N ILE A 83 -10.18 -12.99 -15.45
CA ILE A 83 -8.92 -12.34 -15.05
C ILE A 83 -9.19 -11.21 -14.04
N LEU A 84 -10.19 -10.35 -14.31
CA LEU A 84 -10.56 -9.26 -13.42
C LEU A 84 -11.10 -9.77 -12.08
N LEU A 85 -11.91 -10.84 -12.10
CA LEU A 85 -12.46 -11.45 -10.89
C LEU A 85 -11.36 -12.03 -10.00
N ILE A 86 -10.40 -12.75 -10.57
CA ILE A 86 -9.22 -13.26 -9.84
C ILE A 86 -8.42 -12.10 -9.25
N GLY A 87 -8.20 -11.03 -10.03
CA GLY A 87 -7.51 -9.82 -9.58
C GLY A 87 -8.20 -9.12 -8.41
N LEU A 88 -9.54 -9.05 -8.44
CA LEU A 88 -10.34 -8.49 -7.37
C LEU A 88 -10.27 -9.34 -6.10
N VAL A 89 -10.43 -10.66 -6.22
CA VAL A 89 -10.31 -11.60 -5.09
C VAL A 89 -8.93 -11.51 -4.44
N TYR A 90 -7.87 -11.36 -5.24
CA TYR A 90 -6.52 -11.19 -4.73
C TYR A 90 -6.35 -9.88 -3.94
N THR A 91 -6.96 -8.78 -4.39
CA THR A 91 -6.79 -7.45 -3.77
C THR A 91 -7.73 -7.17 -2.61
N LEU A 92 -8.84 -7.90 -2.48
CA LEU A 92 -9.82 -7.68 -1.42
C LEU A 92 -9.25 -7.86 0.01
N PRO A 93 -8.46 -8.90 0.33
CA PRO A 93 -7.85 -9.05 1.66
C PRO A 93 -6.86 -7.93 2.01
N LEU A 94 -6.16 -7.38 1.01
CA LEU A 94 -5.24 -6.25 1.20
C LEU A 94 -5.97 -4.98 1.65
N VAL A 95 -7.21 -4.80 1.20
CA VAL A 95 -8.09 -3.70 1.62
C VAL A 95 -8.66 -3.95 3.01
N LEU A 96 -9.21 -5.14 3.24
CA LEU A 96 -9.93 -5.48 4.48
C LEU A 96 -9.03 -5.53 5.72
N THR A 97 -7.74 -5.84 5.56
CA THR A 97 -6.79 -5.90 6.67
C THR A 97 -6.35 -4.52 7.18
N GLY A 98 -6.80 -3.41 6.57
CA GLY A 98 -6.65 -2.05 7.11
C GLY A 98 -5.21 -1.53 7.23
N THR A 99 -4.22 -2.29 6.77
CA THR A 99 -2.78 -1.98 6.94
C THR A 99 -2.23 -0.97 5.94
N VAL A 100 -3.08 -0.36 5.11
CA VAL A 100 -2.63 0.37 3.92
C VAL A 100 -3.38 1.66 3.61
N SER A 101 -2.64 2.58 2.96
CA SER A 101 -3.05 3.92 2.54
C SER A 101 -4.33 3.91 1.69
N GLN A 102 -5.13 4.99 1.76
CA GLN A 102 -6.32 5.23 0.92
C GLN A 102 -6.05 5.01 -0.58
N TYR A 103 -4.80 5.16 -1.01
CA TYR A 103 -4.33 4.87 -2.36
C TYR A 103 -4.57 3.42 -2.82
N ASN A 104 -4.53 2.46 -1.91
CA ASN A 104 -4.67 1.04 -2.22
C ASN A 104 -6.10 0.63 -2.54
N LEU A 105 -7.09 1.49 -2.26
CA LEU A 105 -8.49 1.28 -2.64
C LEU A 105 -8.75 1.58 -4.13
N LEU A 106 -7.89 2.38 -4.78
CA LEU A 106 -8.14 2.88 -6.13
C LEU A 106 -8.06 1.78 -7.18
N LEU A 107 -7.13 0.82 -7.03
CA LEU A 107 -6.96 -0.26 -8.00
C LEU A 107 -8.09 -1.31 -7.92
N PRO A 108 -8.54 -1.78 -6.74
CA PRO A 108 -9.75 -2.58 -6.60
C PRO A 108 -11.00 -1.86 -7.12
N LEU A 109 -11.14 -0.56 -6.83
CA LEU A 109 -12.24 0.25 -7.34
C LEU A 109 -12.22 0.30 -8.88
N LEU A 110 -11.08 0.60 -9.49
CA LEU A 110 -10.91 0.61 -10.94
C LEU A 110 -11.26 -0.75 -11.56
N THR A 111 -10.77 -1.84 -10.96
CA THR A 111 -11.06 -3.22 -11.40
C THR A 111 -12.56 -3.53 -11.33
N THR A 112 -13.22 -3.11 -10.24
CA THR A 112 -14.66 -3.29 -10.05
C THR A 112 -15.47 -2.50 -11.08
N VAL A 113 -15.10 -1.25 -11.36
CA VAL A 113 -15.80 -0.41 -12.34
C VAL A 113 -15.67 -0.98 -13.75
N VAL A 114 -14.46 -1.41 -14.15
CA VAL A 114 -14.24 -2.05 -15.46
C VAL A 114 -14.99 -3.38 -15.56
N MET A 115 -15.01 -4.17 -14.49
CA MET A 115 -15.77 -5.42 -14.45
C MET A 115 -17.28 -5.15 -14.60
N ALA A 116 -17.81 -4.14 -13.91
CA ALA A 116 -19.21 -3.73 -14.06
C ALA A 116 -19.51 -3.27 -15.49
N GLN A 117 -18.59 -2.54 -16.13
CA GLN A 117 -18.72 -2.11 -17.53
C GLN A 117 -18.80 -3.33 -18.46
N LEU A 118 -17.91 -4.31 -18.29
CA LEU A 118 -17.91 -5.56 -19.07
C LEU A 118 -19.20 -6.36 -18.87
N VAL A 119 -19.66 -6.54 -17.63
CA VAL A 119 -20.92 -7.22 -17.35
C VAL A 119 -22.08 -6.51 -18.04
N THR A 120 -22.12 -5.17 -17.99
CA THR A 120 -23.16 -4.36 -18.68
C THR A 120 -23.15 -4.57 -20.18
N GLU A 121 -21.97 -4.73 -20.79
CA GLU A 121 -21.83 -5.04 -22.21
C GLU A 121 -22.35 -6.45 -22.54
N LEU A 122 -21.96 -7.45 -21.74
CA LEU A 122 -22.35 -8.86 -21.90
C LEU A 122 -23.88 -9.06 -21.80
N LEU A 123 -24.61 -8.18 -21.12
CA LEU A 123 -26.07 -8.26 -21.02
C LEU A 123 -26.77 -8.31 -22.40
N ARG A 124 -26.18 -7.73 -23.47
CA ARG A 124 -26.73 -7.82 -24.83
C ARG A 124 -26.86 -9.26 -25.33
N GLY A 125 -25.83 -10.07 -25.09
CA GLY A 125 -25.80 -11.46 -25.53
C GLY A 125 -26.59 -12.39 -24.61
N LEU A 126 -26.79 -11.99 -23.36
CA LEU A 126 -27.42 -12.84 -22.33
C LEU A 126 -28.93 -12.68 -22.24
N ILE A 127 -29.44 -11.45 -22.42
CA ILE A 127 -30.86 -11.13 -22.17
C ILE A 127 -31.43 -10.41 -23.38
N ALA A 128 -32.56 -10.90 -23.88
CA ALA A 128 -33.37 -10.19 -24.86
C ALA A 128 -34.10 -9.03 -24.17
N TYR A 129 -33.86 -7.80 -24.60
CA TYR A 129 -34.53 -6.60 -24.08
C TYR A 129 -35.02 -5.69 -25.20
N ASN A 130 -35.93 -4.78 -24.86
CA ASN A 130 -36.51 -3.82 -25.80
C ASN A 130 -35.60 -2.63 -26.05
N TYR A 131 -35.73 -1.97 -27.20
CA TYR A 131 -34.85 -0.87 -27.60
C TYR A 131 -34.70 0.26 -26.55
N PRO A 132 -35.70 0.64 -25.72
CA PRO A 132 -35.49 1.69 -24.72
C PRO A 132 -34.48 1.30 -23.63
N VAL A 133 -34.41 0.01 -23.28
CA VAL A 133 -33.44 -0.53 -22.31
C VAL A 133 -32.01 -0.47 -22.88
N HIS A 134 -31.87 -0.54 -24.21
CA HIS A 134 -30.59 -0.42 -24.88
C HIS A 134 -29.90 0.92 -24.54
N GLU A 135 -30.67 2.00 -24.48
CA GLU A 135 -30.14 3.35 -24.24
C GLU A 135 -29.59 3.48 -22.82
N PHE A 136 -30.32 2.97 -21.83
CA PHE A 136 -29.83 2.90 -20.44
C PHE A 136 -28.54 2.09 -20.31
N ARG A 137 -28.44 0.99 -21.06
CA ARG A 137 -27.23 0.17 -21.09
C ARG A 137 -26.05 0.94 -21.66
N VAL A 138 -26.21 1.60 -22.80
CA VAL A 138 -25.16 2.40 -23.46
C VAL A 138 -24.74 3.60 -22.58
N LEU A 139 -25.69 4.29 -21.95
CA LEU A 139 -25.41 5.34 -20.97
C LEU A 139 -24.64 4.81 -19.74
N SER A 140 -25.00 3.62 -19.26
CA SER A 140 -24.29 2.98 -18.15
C SER A 140 -22.84 2.64 -18.52
N ILE A 141 -22.61 2.14 -19.74
CA ILE A 141 -21.25 1.87 -20.26
C ILE A 141 -20.45 3.18 -20.34
N PHE A 142 -21.04 4.26 -20.82
CA PHE A 142 -20.40 5.58 -20.85
C PHE A 142 -20.04 6.11 -19.46
N ALA A 143 -20.97 6.01 -18.50
CA ALA A 143 -20.75 6.45 -17.12
C ALA A 143 -19.63 5.64 -16.44
N LEU A 144 -19.66 4.31 -16.58
CA LEU A 144 -18.63 3.42 -16.03
C LEU A 144 -17.28 3.61 -16.73
N GLY A 145 -17.27 3.81 -18.05
CA GLY A 145 -16.06 4.12 -18.82
C GLY A 145 -15.42 5.43 -18.36
N SER A 146 -16.22 6.48 -18.20
CA SER A 146 -15.77 7.78 -17.67
C SER A 146 -15.21 7.65 -16.26
N LEU A 147 -15.91 6.91 -15.39
CA LEU A 147 -15.45 6.63 -14.02
C LEU A 147 -14.12 5.86 -14.02
N SER A 148 -13.98 4.85 -14.88
CA SER A 148 -12.75 4.07 -15.01
C SER A 148 -11.55 4.93 -15.43
N GLY A 149 -11.76 5.85 -16.38
CA GLY A 149 -10.74 6.80 -16.81
C GLY A 149 -10.27 7.71 -15.66
N VAL A 150 -11.22 8.26 -14.89
CA VAL A 150 -10.91 9.07 -13.71
C VAL A 150 -10.19 8.25 -12.64
N CYS A 151 -10.63 7.03 -12.34
CA CYS A 151 -9.97 6.16 -11.38
C CYS A 151 -8.53 5.85 -11.78
N LEU A 152 -8.27 5.54 -13.06
CA LEU A 152 -6.93 5.31 -13.59
C LEU A 152 -6.04 6.55 -13.43
N LEU A 153 -6.57 7.73 -13.74
CA LEU A 153 -5.87 9.00 -13.61
C LEU A 153 -5.50 9.30 -12.16
N VAL A 154 -6.45 9.13 -11.24
CA VAL A 154 -6.21 9.37 -9.80
C VAL A 154 -5.19 8.37 -9.26
N TYR A 155 -5.24 7.11 -9.68
CA TYR A 155 -4.26 6.08 -9.34
C TYR A 155 -2.85 6.50 -9.79
N LEU A 156 -2.63 6.77 -11.07
CA LEU A 156 -1.29 7.12 -11.56
C LEU A 156 -0.80 8.48 -11.08
N ALA A 157 -1.69 9.46 -10.86
CA ALA A 157 -1.33 10.73 -10.25
C ALA A 157 -0.82 10.57 -8.81
N HIS A 158 -1.39 9.65 -8.03
CA HIS A 158 -0.88 9.33 -6.70
C HIS A 158 0.46 8.59 -6.75
N ALA A 159 0.65 7.71 -7.74
CA ALA A 159 1.90 6.99 -7.95
C ALA A 159 3.08 7.91 -8.31
N PHE A 160 2.85 8.88 -9.20
CA PHE A 160 3.94 9.64 -9.84
C PHE A 160 4.07 11.11 -9.40
N LEU A 161 3.03 11.74 -8.86
CA LEU A 161 3.08 13.16 -8.46
C LEU A 161 3.07 13.33 -6.95
N ASN A 162 3.88 14.25 -6.43
CA ASN A 162 3.88 14.60 -5.01
C ASN A 162 2.98 15.81 -4.69
N LYS A 163 2.82 16.74 -5.65
CA LYS A 163 1.98 17.95 -5.55
C LYS A 163 1.17 18.13 -6.84
N GLY A 164 0.11 18.92 -6.80
CA GLY A 164 -0.67 19.29 -8.01
C GLY A 164 -1.68 18.25 -8.50
N ARG A 165 -1.83 17.09 -7.82
CA ARG A 165 -2.74 15.99 -8.21
C ARG A 165 -4.17 16.47 -8.52
N LYS A 166 -4.75 17.28 -7.63
CA LYS A 166 -6.12 17.80 -7.79
C LYS A 166 -6.27 18.70 -9.04
N ARG A 167 -5.27 19.53 -9.32
CA ARG A 167 -5.29 20.41 -10.51
C ARG A 167 -5.22 19.59 -11.79
N LEU A 168 -4.37 18.56 -11.83
CA LEU A 168 -4.26 17.66 -12.98
C LEU A 168 -5.59 16.91 -13.22
N VAL A 169 -6.17 16.31 -12.17
CA VAL A 169 -7.46 15.61 -12.28
C VAL A 169 -8.57 16.56 -12.75
N LEU A 170 -8.63 17.78 -12.21
CA LEU A 170 -9.62 18.77 -12.65
C LEU A 170 -9.41 19.17 -14.12
N SER A 171 -8.17 19.44 -14.54
CA SER A 171 -7.86 19.79 -15.92
C SER A 171 -8.19 18.67 -16.90
N ALA A 172 -7.92 17.41 -16.52
CA ALA A 172 -8.26 16.24 -17.31
C ALA A 172 -9.77 16.06 -17.41
N LEU A 173 -10.50 16.27 -16.32
CA LEU A 173 -11.97 16.20 -16.32
C LEU A 173 -12.57 17.26 -17.25
N CYS A 174 -12.08 18.51 -17.19
CA CYS A 174 -12.53 19.57 -18.10
C CYS A 174 -12.22 19.23 -19.57
N LEU A 175 -11.03 18.69 -19.85
CA LEU A 175 -10.65 18.27 -21.21
C LEU A 175 -11.53 17.13 -21.72
N THR A 176 -11.79 16.12 -20.88
CA THR A 176 -12.70 15.02 -21.20
C THR A 176 -14.11 15.52 -21.47
N LEU A 177 -14.64 16.43 -20.64
CA LEU A 177 -15.97 17.00 -20.84
C LEU A 177 -16.06 17.78 -22.16
N ALA A 178 -15.03 18.55 -22.51
CA ALA A 178 -14.97 19.26 -23.80
C ALA A 178 -14.96 18.30 -24.99
N ALA A 179 -14.19 17.20 -24.91
CA ALA A 179 -14.15 16.19 -25.97
C ALA A 179 -15.47 15.40 -26.08
N VAL A 180 -16.11 15.08 -24.95
CA VAL A 180 -17.44 14.45 -24.91
C VAL A 180 -18.48 15.37 -25.54
N TYR A 181 -18.44 16.67 -25.26
CA TYR A 181 -19.36 17.63 -25.88
C TYR A 181 -19.24 17.71 -27.40
N GLN A 182 -18.03 17.51 -27.95
CA GLN A 182 -17.80 17.52 -29.40
C GLN A 182 -18.10 16.17 -30.08
N SER A 183 -18.33 15.11 -29.31
CA SER A 183 -18.55 13.78 -29.87
C SER A 183 -19.93 13.64 -30.53
N ASN A 184 -19.99 12.87 -31.62
CA ASN A 184 -21.23 12.66 -32.38
C ASN A 184 -22.03 11.44 -31.89
N SER A 185 -21.42 10.55 -31.09
CA SER A 185 -22.08 9.37 -30.54
C SER A 185 -21.58 9.05 -29.13
N ILE A 186 -22.40 8.38 -28.33
CA ILE A 186 -22.04 7.98 -26.96
C ILE A 186 -20.86 7.00 -26.94
N GLU A 187 -20.75 6.14 -27.96
CA GLU A 187 -19.59 5.26 -28.12
C GLU A 187 -18.30 6.07 -28.29
N GLN A 188 -18.32 7.12 -29.14
CA GLN A 188 -17.19 8.04 -29.27
C GLN A 188 -16.91 8.80 -27.98
N SER A 189 -17.95 9.27 -27.28
CA SER A 189 -17.81 9.92 -25.97
C SER A 189 -17.08 9.01 -24.97
N THR A 190 -17.43 7.71 -24.95
CA THR A 190 -16.83 6.72 -24.07
C THR A 190 -15.35 6.49 -24.41
N ILE A 191 -15.04 6.37 -25.71
CA ILE A 191 -13.66 6.23 -26.19
C ILE A 191 -12.83 7.45 -25.78
N PHE A 192 -13.34 8.68 -25.99
CA PHE A 192 -12.63 9.89 -25.61
C PHE A 192 -12.39 10.00 -24.10
N ALA A 193 -13.38 9.65 -23.28
CA ALA A 193 -13.23 9.69 -21.83
C ALA A 193 -12.11 8.78 -21.30
N ILE A 194 -11.99 7.59 -21.89
CA ILE A 194 -10.95 6.62 -21.55
C ILE A 194 -9.60 7.04 -22.15
N GLN A 195 -9.58 7.44 -23.43
CA GLN A 195 -8.36 7.75 -24.17
C GLN A 195 -7.65 9.00 -23.65
N ILE A 196 -8.38 10.07 -23.33
CA ILE A 196 -7.77 11.29 -22.76
C ILE A 196 -7.10 10.96 -21.42
N SER A 197 -7.79 10.21 -20.57
CA SER A 197 -7.26 9.77 -19.28
C SER A 197 -6.01 8.90 -19.46
N ALA A 198 -6.05 7.92 -20.37
CA ALA A 198 -4.92 7.05 -20.68
C ALA A 198 -3.72 7.82 -21.25
N PHE A 199 -3.95 8.81 -22.13
CA PHE A 199 -2.90 9.62 -22.73
C PHE A 199 -2.23 10.54 -21.70
N ILE A 200 -3.00 11.18 -20.81
CA ILE A 200 -2.43 11.97 -19.72
C ILE A 200 -1.59 11.08 -18.78
N CYS A 201 -2.09 9.89 -18.47
CA CYS A 201 -1.36 8.88 -17.71
C CYS A 201 -0.06 8.44 -18.40
N LEU A 202 -0.08 8.29 -19.73
CA LEU A 202 1.10 7.97 -20.53
C LEU A 202 2.14 9.09 -20.42
N VAL A 203 1.74 10.35 -20.59
CA VAL A 203 2.63 11.52 -20.45
C VAL A 203 3.25 11.56 -19.04
N LEU A 204 2.45 11.30 -18.00
CA LEU A 204 2.93 11.23 -16.62
C LEU A 204 3.93 10.09 -16.40
N ALA A 205 3.68 8.91 -16.97
CA ALA A 205 4.58 7.76 -16.86
C ALA A 205 5.90 7.98 -17.62
N VAL A 206 5.85 8.60 -18.80
CA VAL A 206 7.03 9.01 -19.56
C VAL A 206 7.84 10.05 -18.78
N TYR A 207 7.19 11.09 -18.24
CA TYR A 207 7.83 12.07 -17.39
C TYR A 207 8.51 11.40 -16.19
N ALA A 208 7.81 10.50 -15.49
CA ALA A 208 8.36 9.78 -14.34
C ALA A 208 9.56 8.87 -14.69
N THR A 209 9.66 8.42 -15.94
CA THR A 209 10.79 7.63 -16.44
C THR A 209 12.08 8.46 -16.45
N PHE A 210 12.01 9.74 -16.82
CA PHE A 210 13.17 10.64 -16.78
C PHE A 210 13.70 10.89 -15.36
N TYR A 211 12.83 10.79 -14.34
CA TYR A 211 13.20 10.90 -12.92
C TYR A 211 13.58 9.55 -12.27
N LYS A 212 13.81 8.50 -13.08
CA LYS A 212 14.22 7.15 -12.63
C LYS A 212 13.33 6.57 -11.52
N ARG A 213 12.01 6.85 -11.54
CA ARG A 213 11.07 6.19 -10.63
C ARG A 213 10.94 4.71 -10.98
N GLN A 214 10.84 3.86 -9.96
CA GLN A 214 10.71 2.42 -10.12
C GLN A 214 9.45 2.08 -10.96
N SER A 215 9.60 1.14 -11.89
CA SER A 215 8.56 0.67 -12.81
C SER A 215 7.94 1.70 -13.76
N ALA A 216 8.39 2.97 -13.78
CA ALA A 216 7.77 4.02 -14.61
C ALA A 216 7.80 3.71 -16.12
N LEU A 217 8.92 3.18 -16.63
CA LEU A 217 9.05 2.79 -18.03
C LEU A 217 8.04 1.71 -18.43
N ALA A 218 7.82 0.72 -17.55
CA ALA A 218 6.88 -0.36 -17.82
C ALA A 218 5.43 0.15 -17.84
N HIS A 219 5.07 1.12 -16.98
CA HIS A 219 3.76 1.78 -17.05
C HIS A 219 3.60 2.58 -18.35
N ALA A 220 4.65 3.31 -18.77
CA ALA A 220 4.64 4.06 -20.02
C ALA A 220 4.45 3.16 -21.25
N VAL A 221 5.18 2.04 -21.31
CA VAL A 221 5.04 1.07 -22.42
C VAL A 221 3.65 0.45 -22.44
N ALA A 222 3.11 0.03 -21.28
CA ALA A 222 1.78 -0.55 -21.20
C ALA A 222 0.68 0.44 -21.64
N LEU A 223 0.77 1.69 -21.18
CA LEU A 223 -0.18 2.75 -21.57
C LEU A 223 -0.01 3.19 -23.03
N PHE A 224 1.21 3.15 -23.58
CA PHE A 224 1.47 3.42 -24.99
C PHE A 224 0.81 2.37 -25.87
N ILE A 225 1.01 1.09 -25.57
CA ILE A 225 0.35 -0.02 -26.28
C ILE A 225 -1.17 0.14 -26.20
N PHE A 226 -1.69 0.38 -24.99
CA PHE A 226 -3.13 0.58 -24.78
C PHE A 226 -3.68 1.75 -25.61
N SER A 227 -3.00 2.91 -25.60
CA SER A 227 -3.42 4.12 -26.34
C SER A 227 -3.29 3.95 -27.85
N MET A 228 -2.26 3.23 -28.32
CA MET A 228 -2.04 2.94 -29.74
C MET A 228 -3.17 2.04 -30.27
N LEU A 229 -3.53 0.99 -29.53
CA LEU A 229 -4.58 0.06 -29.95
C LEU A 229 -5.95 0.75 -30.14
N ILE A 230 -6.27 1.73 -29.27
CA ILE A 230 -7.47 2.56 -29.41
C ILE A 230 -7.44 3.36 -30.71
N ALA A 231 -6.28 3.94 -31.05
CA ALA A 231 -6.14 4.80 -32.22
C ALA A 231 -6.24 4.03 -33.55
N PHE A 232 -5.77 2.78 -33.61
CA PHE A 232 -5.77 1.99 -34.85
C PHE A 232 -7.14 1.42 -35.25
N MET A 233 -8.01 1.11 -34.29
CA MET A 233 -9.29 0.43 -34.55
C MET A 233 -10.46 1.00 -33.73
N PRO A 234 -10.77 2.31 -33.80
CA PRO A 234 -11.73 2.95 -32.91
C PRO A 234 -13.13 2.30 -32.99
N GLY A 235 -13.59 1.91 -34.19
CA GLY A 235 -14.93 1.36 -34.39
C GLY A 235 -15.15 -0.10 -33.97
N LYS A 236 -14.09 -0.85 -33.62
CA LYS A 236 -14.21 -2.23 -33.08
C LYS A 236 -13.65 -2.37 -31.67
N PHE A 237 -13.12 -1.26 -31.14
CA PHE A 237 -12.39 -1.29 -29.89
C PHE A 237 -13.32 -1.64 -28.72
N LEU A 238 -14.42 -0.89 -28.55
CA LEU A 238 -15.31 -1.05 -27.39
C LEU A 238 -16.01 -2.42 -27.35
N ASP A 239 -16.32 -2.99 -28.52
CA ASP A 239 -17.14 -4.21 -28.63
C ASP A 239 -16.36 -5.50 -28.31
N VAL A 240 -15.09 -5.57 -28.69
CA VAL A 240 -14.30 -6.82 -28.60
C VAL A 240 -12.97 -6.61 -27.90
N TYR A 241 -12.15 -5.68 -28.39
CA TYR A 241 -10.75 -5.60 -27.99
C TYR A 241 -10.50 -4.93 -26.65
N PHE A 242 -11.32 -3.94 -26.30
CA PHE A 242 -11.17 -3.11 -25.11
C PHE A 242 -11.00 -3.94 -23.85
N TYR A 243 -11.89 -4.91 -23.62
CA TYR A 243 -11.88 -5.67 -22.38
C TYR A 243 -10.68 -6.62 -22.25
N TYR A 244 -10.16 -7.15 -23.36
CA TYR A 244 -8.90 -7.88 -23.34
C TYR A 244 -7.73 -7.01 -22.94
N PHE A 245 -7.58 -5.86 -23.59
CA PHE A 245 -6.43 -4.99 -23.33
C PHE A 245 -6.51 -4.30 -21.98
N VAL A 246 -7.69 -3.87 -21.55
CA VAL A 246 -7.88 -3.35 -20.19
C VAL A 246 -7.64 -4.44 -19.16
N SER A 247 -8.14 -5.67 -19.33
CA SER A 247 -7.86 -6.74 -18.36
C SER A 247 -6.38 -7.07 -18.27
N LEU A 248 -5.64 -7.07 -19.39
CA LEU A 248 -4.19 -7.26 -19.41
C LEU A 248 -3.46 -6.10 -18.71
N LEU A 249 -3.87 -4.87 -18.98
CA LEU A 249 -3.33 -3.66 -18.34
C LEU A 249 -3.59 -3.67 -16.82
N LEU A 250 -4.80 -4.03 -16.41
CA LEU A 250 -5.17 -4.14 -15.00
C LEU A 250 -4.45 -5.29 -14.32
N LEU A 251 -4.33 -6.45 -14.97
CA LEU A 251 -3.52 -7.56 -14.46
C LEU A 251 -2.07 -7.13 -14.24
N TYR A 252 -1.50 -6.39 -15.20
CA TYR A 252 -0.18 -5.79 -15.05
C TYR A 252 -0.10 -4.87 -13.82
N PHE A 253 -1.05 -3.94 -13.65
CA PHE A 253 -1.08 -3.04 -12.49
C PHE A 253 -1.26 -3.79 -11.17
N LEU A 254 -2.09 -4.84 -11.14
CA LEU A 254 -2.30 -5.70 -9.98
C LEU A 254 -1.01 -6.41 -9.58
N VAL A 255 -0.27 -6.96 -10.55
CA VAL A 255 1.04 -7.60 -10.31
C VAL A 255 2.06 -6.59 -9.79
N GLN A 256 2.16 -5.41 -10.41
CA GLN A 256 3.07 -4.35 -9.94
C GLN A 256 2.73 -3.91 -8.51
N HIS A 257 1.44 -3.74 -8.22
CA HIS A 257 0.97 -3.38 -6.89
C HIS A 257 1.29 -4.46 -5.85
N ALA A 258 1.09 -5.74 -6.20
CA ALA A 258 1.42 -6.87 -5.35
C ALA A 258 2.91 -6.93 -4.99
N ILE A 259 3.79 -6.72 -5.99
CA ILE A 259 5.25 -6.70 -5.79
C ILE A 259 5.64 -5.53 -4.89
N ALA A 260 5.11 -4.33 -5.14
CA ALA A 260 5.38 -3.14 -4.34
C ALA A 260 4.96 -3.36 -2.88
N TYR A 261 3.76 -3.89 -2.64
CA TYR A 261 3.26 -4.20 -1.30
C TYR A 261 4.12 -5.24 -0.59
N ARG A 262 4.52 -6.31 -1.28
CA ARG A 262 5.38 -7.35 -0.70
C ARG A 262 6.71 -6.77 -0.23
N ASN A 263 7.33 -5.91 -1.05
CA ASN A 263 8.60 -5.28 -0.71
C ASN A 263 8.47 -4.35 0.50
N GLU A 264 7.41 -3.56 0.56
CA GLU A 264 7.12 -2.69 1.71
C GLU A 264 6.91 -3.50 3.00
N LYS A 265 6.17 -4.62 2.92
CA LYS A 265 5.94 -5.51 4.06
C LYS A 265 7.25 -6.15 4.56
N VAL A 266 8.10 -6.61 3.66
CA VAL A 266 9.42 -7.16 4.03
C VAL A 266 10.29 -6.10 4.70
N GLN A 267 10.27 -4.86 4.19
CA GLN A 267 11.01 -3.76 4.79
C GLN A 267 10.51 -3.43 6.21
N ARG A 268 9.20 -3.29 6.40
CA ARG A 268 8.60 -3.05 7.73
C ARG A 268 8.96 -4.14 8.74
N LEU A 269 8.88 -5.42 8.33
CA LEU A 269 9.28 -6.54 9.19
C LEU A 269 10.77 -6.50 9.55
N SER A 270 11.63 -6.08 8.61
CA SER A 270 13.06 -5.92 8.85
C SER A 270 13.38 -4.77 9.81
N GLU A 271 12.64 -3.65 9.71
CA GLU A 271 12.76 -2.48 10.58
C GLU A 271 12.27 -2.81 12.00
N GLN A 272 11.14 -3.51 12.14
CA GLN A 272 10.65 -4.02 13.42
C GLN A 272 11.67 -4.97 14.06
N SER A 273 12.18 -5.95 13.30
CA SER A 273 13.21 -6.87 13.80
C SER A 273 14.49 -6.14 14.24
N ARG A 274 14.84 -5.02 13.59
CA ARG A 274 15.98 -4.18 13.98
C ARG A 274 15.68 -3.39 15.24
N ALA A 275 14.48 -2.83 15.38
CA ALA A 275 14.04 -2.14 16.58
C ALA A 275 14.03 -3.08 17.79
N ASP A 276 13.48 -4.29 17.64
CA ASP A 276 13.45 -5.30 18.71
C ASP A 276 14.84 -5.76 19.14
N ARG A 277 15.80 -5.84 18.20
CA ARG A 277 17.21 -6.13 18.52
C ARG A 277 17.87 -4.99 19.27
N LEU A 278 17.61 -3.74 18.86
CA LEU A 278 18.15 -2.57 19.52
C LEU A 278 17.58 -2.45 20.94
N GLN A 279 16.29 -2.67 21.11
CA GLN A 279 15.63 -2.61 22.40
C GLN A 279 16.20 -3.65 23.36
N ARG A 280 16.37 -4.90 22.92
CA ARG A 280 17.05 -5.93 23.73
C ARG A 280 18.47 -5.55 24.13
N ALA A 281 19.27 -4.99 23.20
CA ALA A 281 20.62 -4.54 23.53
C ALA A 281 20.64 -3.37 24.54
N LEU A 282 19.63 -2.49 24.51
CA LEU A 282 19.47 -1.42 25.50
C LEU A 282 19.03 -1.97 26.85
N ASP A 283 18.12 -2.94 26.87
CA ASP A 283 17.68 -3.62 28.09
C ASP A 283 18.87 -4.34 28.76
N ASP A 284 19.65 -5.12 28.00
CA ASP A 284 20.87 -5.78 28.47
C ASP A 284 21.90 -4.77 29.05
N TYR A 285 22.09 -3.63 28.36
CA TYR A 285 22.98 -2.57 28.84
C TYR A 285 22.47 -1.90 30.12
N SER A 286 21.14 -1.74 30.25
CA SER A 286 20.52 -1.16 31.44
C SER A 286 20.61 -2.07 32.65
N GLU A 287 20.43 -3.38 32.48
CA GLU A 287 20.58 -4.38 33.53
C GLU A 287 22.03 -4.43 34.03
N ALA A 288 23.01 -4.40 33.13
CA ALA A 288 24.43 -4.38 33.49
C ALA A 288 24.85 -3.15 34.31
N ARG A 289 24.06 -2.07 34.27
CA ARG A 289 24.35 -0.80 34.96
C ARG A 289 23.52 -0.58 36.22
N GLN A 290 22.66 -1.52 36.60
CA GLN A 290 21.94 -1.39 37.87
C GLN A 290 22.92 -1.50 39.02
N PRO A 291 23.02 -0.48 39.89
CA PRO A 291 23.97 -0.51 40.99
C PRO A 291 23.64 -1.65 41.94
N THR A 292 24.64 -2.47 42.26
CA THR A 292 24.52 -3.53 43.25
C THR A 292 24.14 -2.89 44.59
N LYS A 293 22.97 -3.25 45.14
CA LYS A 293 22.55 -2.80 46.47
C LYS A 293 23.21 -3.66 47.54
N ILE A 294 23.79 -3.02 48.55
CA ILE A 294 24.48 -3.67 49.66
C ILE A 294 23.73 -3.35 50.94
N MET A 295 23.49 -4.40 51.72
CA MET A 295 22.83 -4.32 53.01
C MET A 295 23.86 -3.96 54.09
N LEU A 296 23.68 -2.84 54.78
CA LEU A 296 24.51 -2.40 55.91
C LEU A 296 23.70 -2.48 57.20
N ASN A 297 24.24 -3.20 58.18
CA ASN A 297 23.66 -3.35 59.53
C ASN A 297 24.38 -2.42 60.52
N HIS A 298 23.64 -1.57 61.23
CA HIS A 298 24.17 -0.71 62.30
C HIS A 298 23.14 -0.51 63.43
N SER A 299 23.54 -0.67 64.70
CA SER A 299 22.72 -0.43 65.90
C SER A 299 21.30 -1.01 65.86
N GLY A 300 21.14 -2.21 65.30
CA GLY A 300 19.85 -2.91 65.20
C GLY A 300 18.95 -2.48 64.03
N LYS A 301 19.42 -1.60 63.13
CA LYS A 301 18.74 -1.22 61.89
C LYS A 301 19.48 -1.76 60.66
N VAL A 302 18.72 -2.10 59.64
CA VAL A 302 19.20 -2.61 58.35
C VAL A 302 18.85 -1.57 57.29
N GLU A 303 19.85 -1.01 56.64
CA GLU A 303 19.69 -0.02 55.56
C GLU A 303 20.38 -0.51 54.28
N TRP A 304 19.75 -0.24 53.14
CA TRP A 304 20.24 -0.66 51.82
C TRP A 304 20.85 0.53 51.10
N PHE A 305 22.13 0.43 50.74
CA PHE A 305 22.86 1.46 50.00
C PHE A 305 23.26 0.97 48.62
N SER A 306 23.31 1.88 47.66
CA SER A 306 23.92 1.60 46.36
C SER A 306 25.43 1.50 46.53
N ALA A 307 26.07 0.47 45.95
CA ALA A 307 27.53 0.33 45.98
C ALA A 307 28.25 1.56 45.40
N ASP A 308 27.63 2.29 44.46
CA ASP A 308 28.19 3.50 43.87
C ASP A 308 28.28 4.69 44.85
N GLN A 309 27.51 4.66 45.95
CA GLN A 309 27.53 5.71 46.97
C GLN A 309 28.66 5.50 48.00
N ILE A 310 29.22 4.29 48.08
CA ILE A 310 30.28 3.95 49.03
C ILE A 310 31.63 4.40 48.45
N CYS A 311 32.32 5.28 49.16
CA CYS A 311 33.62 5.84 48.77
C CYS A 311 34.76 4.90 49.15
N PHE A 312 34.80 4.48 50.41
CA PHE A 312 35.79 3.54 50.94
C PHE A 312 35.30 2.87 52.22
N CYS A 313 35.88 1.72 52.53
CA CYS A 313 35.67 1.00 53.77
C CYS A 313 36.98 0.93 54.55
N LYS A 314 36.91 1.19 55.86
CA LYS A 314 38.04 1.19 56.78
C LYS A 314 37.84 0.16 57.88
N GLY A 315 38.84 -0.67 58.14
CA GLY A 315 38.78 -1.64 59.24
C GLY A 315 38.89 -0.95 60.60
N ALA A 316 37.95 -1.24 61.51
CA ALA A 316 37.87 -0.72 62.87
C ALA A 316 37.70 -1.87 63.89
N ARG A 317 38.81 -2.57 64.17
CA ARG A 317 38.83 -3.80 65.01
C ARG A 317 37.89 -4.88 64.47
N ASP A 318 36.77 -5.11 65.13
CA ASP A 318 35.78 -6.15 64.79
C ASP A 318 34.66 -5.63 63.86
N TYR A 319 34.72 -4.35 63.50
CA TYR A 319 33.75 -3.68 62.62
C TYR A 319 34.44 -3.08 61.39
N VAL A 320 33.68 -2.81 60.35
CA VAL A 320 34.11 -2.05 59.18
C VAL A 320 33.34 -0.74 59.12
N GLU A 321 34.08 0.36 59.09
CA GLU A 321 33.56 1.70 58.90
C GLU A 321 33.38 1.97 57.39
N VAL A 322 32.13 1.98 56.93
CA VAL A 322 31.73 2.23 55.54
C VAL A 322 31.48 3.72 55.36
N ASN A 323 32.28 4.38 54.53
CA ASN A 323 32.17 5.82 54.26
C ASN A 323 31.37 6.04 52.97
N ILE A 324 30.32 6.86 53.06
CA ILE A 324 29.36 7.15 51.99
C ILE A 324 29.52 8.62 51.57
N ALA A 325 29.43 8.93 50.28
CA ALA A 325 29.74 10.26 49.74
C ALA A 325 28.91 11.40 50.37
N ASP A 326 27.64 11.12 50.71
CA ASP A 326 26.66 12.11 51.19
C ASP A 326 26.22 11.88 52.65
N ALA A 327 26.79 10.91 53.37
CA ALA A 327 26.39 10.55 54.73
C ALA A 327 27.60 10.34 55.66
N GLN A 328 27.35 10.38 56.97
CA GLN A 328 28.37 10.00 57.96
C GLN A 328 28.74 8.52 57.84
N SER A 329 29.91 8.16 58.35
CA SER A 329 30.39 6.78 58.30
C SER A 329 29.49 5.83 59.11
N ILE A 330 29.23 4.65 58.55
CA ILE A 330 28.39 3.61 59.17
C ILE A 330 29.30 2.47 59.64
N LEU A 331 29.14 2.04 60.89
CA LEU A 331 29.83 0.86 61.41
C LEU A 331 29.04 -0.41 61.07
N HIS A 332 29.62 -1.25 60.22
CA HIS A 332 29.06 -2.53 59.81
C HIS A 332 29.73 -3.70 60.53
N SER A 333 28.93 -4.65 61.02
CA SER A 333 29.35 -5.80 61.82
C SER A 333 29.92 -6.97 61.00
N GLU A 334 30.75 -6.70 60.00
CA GLU A 334 31.42 -7.70 59.18
C GLU A 334 32.91 -7.38 58.99
N SER A 335 33.68 -8.38 58.56
CA SER A 335 35.11 -8.20 58.29
C SER A 335 35.35 -7.49 56.96
N LEU A 336 36.49 -6.81 56.83
CA LEU A 336 36.87 -6.15 55.57
C LEU A 336 37.04 -7.16 54.42
N SER A 337 37.43 -8.41 54.71
CA SER A 337 37.48 -9.51 53.74
C SER A 337 36.09 -9.93 53.25
N THR A 338 35.10 -10.01 54.14
CA THR A 338 33.72 -10.32 53.76
C THR A 338 33.12 -9.21 52.91
N MET A 339 33.43 -7.95 53.22
CA MET A 339 33.06 -6.81 52.39
C MET A 339 33.73 -6.86 51.00
N GLU A 340 35.01 -7.25 50.93
CA GLU A 340 35.74 -7.41 49.64
C GLU A 340 35.08 -8.48 48.73
N GLU A 341 34.50 -9.53 49.31
CA GLU A 341 33.77 -10.56 48.55
C GLU A 341 32.36 -10.12 48.11
N LYS A 342 31.68 -9.29 48.90
CA LYS A 342 30.30 -8.83 48.63
C LYS A 342 30.23 -7.59 47.74
N LEU A 343 31.28 -6.77 47.72
CA LEU A 343 31.34 -5.55 46.92
C LEU A 343 31.64 -5.86 45.44
N PRO A 344 31.08 -5.08 44.49
CA PRO A 344 31.36 -5.27 43.06
C PRO A 344 32.84 -5.00 42.73
N ALA A 345 33.27 -5.43 41.54
CA ALA A 345 34.66 -5.32 41.06
C ALA A 345 35.23 -3.89 41.00
N LEU A 346 34.40 -2.88 41.26
CA LEU A 346 34.75 -1.47 41.40
C LEU A 346 35.57 -1.17 42.68
N PHE A 347 35.51 -2.05 43.68
CA PHE A 347 36.23 -1.91 44.95
C PHE A 347 37.59 -2.60 44.90
N LEU A 348 38.63 -1.87 45.29
CA LEU A 348 40.00 -2.34 45.29
C LEU A 348 40.60 -2.26 46.70
N ARG A 349 41.15 -3.38 47.17
CA ARG A 349 41.85 -3.41 48.46
C ARG A 349 43.23 -2.81 48.31
N VAL A 350 43.46 -1.66 48.93
CA VAL A 350 44.70 -0.86 48.79
C VAL A 350 45.61 -0.98 50.01
N HIS A 351 45.05 -1.36 51.16
CA HIS A 351 45.76 -1.58 52.42
C HIS A 351 45.15 -2.76 53.19
N ARG A 352 45.84 -3.27 54.21
CA ARG A 352 45.29 -4.30 55.11
C ARG A 352 43.97 -3.87 55.78
N SER A 353 43.80 -2.55 55.97
CA SER A 353 42.66 -1.91 56.64
C SER A 353 41.82 -1.03 55.73
N TYR A 354 42.07 -0.97 54.42
CA TYR A 354 41.32 -0.10 53.50
C TYR A 354 40.94 -0.80 52.20
N LEU A 355 39.67 -0.61 51.82
CA LEU A 355 39.06 -1.02 50.57
C LEU A 355 38.45 0.23 49.93
N VAL A 356 38.80 0.56 48.69
CA VAL A 356 38.48 1.86 48.07
C VAL A 356 37.68 1.65 46.79
N ASN A 357 36.64 2.46 46.58
CA ASN A 357 35.94 2.51 45.30
C ASN A 357 36.79 3.29 44.28
N THR A 358 37.16 2.63 43.19
CA THR A 358 38.01 3.20 42.14
C THR A 358 37.40 4.45 41.46
N HIS A 359 36.07 4.59 41.46
CA HIS A 359 35.39 5.78 40.90
C HIS A 359 35.67 7.08 41.66
N TYR A 360 36.03 6.98 42.95
CA TYR A 360 36.31 8.14 43.80
C TYR A 360 37.79 8.49 43.87
N VAL A 361 38.68 7.77 43.17
CA VAL A 361 40.11 8.04 43.20
C VAL A 361 40.43 9.27 42.33
N GLN A 362 41.00 10.31 42.94
CA GLN A 362 41.39 11.55 42.26
C GLN A 362 42.87 11.53 41.85
N SER A 363 43.76 11.08 42.73
CA SER A 363 45.19 11.01 42.46
C SER A 363 45.89 9.90 43.25
N LEU A 364 47.05 9.47 42.77
CA LEU A 364 47.94 8.53 43.44
C LEU A 364 49.34 9.13 43.55
N GLU A 365 49.76 9.45 44.77
CA GLU A 365 51.10 9.95 45.08
C GLU A 365 52.00 8.83 45.58
N LYS A 366 53.23 8.79 45.07
CA LYS A 366 54.22 7.78 45.47
C LYS A 366 55.07 8.32 46.63
N SER A 367 55.21 7.52 47.67
CA SER A 367 56.17 7.80 48.72
C SER A 367 57.55 7.26 48.33
N THR A 368 58.61 7.99 48.68
CA THR A 368 60.02 7.56 48.55
C THR A 368 60.31 6.25 49.29
N SER A 369 59.46 5.86 50.24
CA SER A 369 59.56 4.61 50.99
C SER A 369 58.93 3.40 50.30
N GLY A 370 58.45 3.51 49.06
CA GLY A 370 57.88 2.41 48.26
C GLY A 370 56.39 2.14 48.49
N GLY A 371 55.73 2.90 49.36
CA GLY A 371 54.26 2.96 49.47
C GLY A 371 53.68 4.12 48.65
N GLY A 372 52.44 4.50 48.93
CA GLY A 372 51.83 5.70 48.34
C GLY A 372 50.56 6.11 49.06
N ILE A 373 49.98 7.23 48.65
CA ILE A 373 48.75 7.80 49.19
C ILE A 373 47.78 8.00 48.02
N LEU A 374 46.56 7.49 48.16
CA LEU A 374 45.45 7.77 47.26
C LEU A 374 44.64 8.92 47.82
N THR A 375 44.42 9.96 47.03
CA THR A 375 43.51 11.05 47.37
C THR A 375 42.18 10.78 46.70
N LEU A 376 41.10 10.75 47.49
CA LEU A 376 39.74 10.58 46.97
C LEU A 376 39.09 11.93 46.65
N THR A 377 38.07 11.94 45.79
CA THR A 377 37.27 13.14 45.48
C THR A 377 36.53 13.72 46.69
N THR A 378 36.35 12.93 47.75
CA THR A 378 35.84 13.39 49.06
C THR A 378 36.90 14.11 49.90
N GLY A 379 38.15 14.19 49.44
CA GLY A 379 39.28 14.77 50.17
C GLY A 379 39.97 13.81 51.14
N ALA A 380 39.52 12.54 51.23
CA ALA A 380 40.15 11.55 52.10
C ALA A 380 41.47 11.02 51.52
N GLU A 381 42.50 10.96 52.36
CA GLU A 381 43.82 10.39 52.03
C GLU A 381 43.94 8.95 52.54
N ILE A 382 44.07 7.99 51.63
CA ILE A 382 44.11 6.56 51.94
C ILE A 382 45.51 5.99 51.68
N PRO A 383 46.18 5.41 52.68
CA PRO A 383 47.52 4.84 52.50
C PRO A 383 47.46 3.54 51.67
N VAL A 384 48.41 3.38 50.77
CA VAL A 384 48.58 2.18 49.93
C VAL A 384 49.79 1.38 50.40
N SER A 385 49.59 0.09 50.64
CA SER A 385 50.69 -0.80 51.07
C SER A 385 51.67 -1.10 49.93
N ARG A 386 52.96 -1.22 50.26
CA ARG A 386 54.04 -1.53 49.29
C ARG A 386 53.75 -2.79 48.46
N ARG A 387 53.20 -3.82 49.11
CA ARG A 387 52.89 -5.13 48.49
C ARG A 387 51.74 -5.05 47.48
N ILE A 388 50.77 -4.16 47.70
CA ILE A 388 49.56 -4.04 46.86
C ILE A 388 49.73 -2.95 45.78
N MET A 389 50.67 -2.02 45.95
CA MET A 389 50.99 -0.94 45.01
C MET A 389 51.08 -1.37 43.53
N PRO A 390 51.72 -2.50 43.15
CA PRO A 390 51.75 -2.93 41.75
C PRO A 390 50.36 -3.28 41.19
N LYS A 391 49.48 -3.86 42.00
CA LYS A 391 48.10 -4.20 41.62
C LYS A 391 47.25 -2.93 41.47
N VAL A 392 47.40 -1.97 42.39
CA VAL A 392 46.73 -0.67 42.33
C VAL A 392 47.08 0.09 41.08
N ARG A 393 48.37 0.11 40.73
CA ARG A 393 48.85 0.76 39.51
C ARG A 393 48.26 0.15 38.24
N LYS A 394 48.10 -1.18 38.17
CA LYS A 394 47.56 -1.88 36.99
C LYS A 394 46.06 -1.64 36.78
N VAL A 395 45.34 -1.24 37.82
CA VAL A 395 43.88 -1.03 37.77
C VAL A 395 43.55 0.44 37.50
N LEU A 396 44.40 1.37 37.96
CA LEU A 396 44.21 2.82 37.81
C LEU A 396 44.93 3.42 36.58
N ILE A 397 45.86 2.67 35.95
CA ILE A 397 46.58 3.00 34.72
C ILE A 397 46.34 1.89 33.73
#